data_AF-A0AAD6Z938-F1
#
_entry.id   AF-A0AAD6Z938-F1
#
_cell.length_a   1.000
_cell.length_b   1.000
_cell.length_c   1.000
_cell.angle_alpha   90.00
_cell.angle_beta   90.00
_cell.angle_gamma   90.00
#
_symmetry.space_group_name_H-M   'P 1'
#
loop_
_entity.id
_entity.type
_entity.pdbx_description
1 polymer ?
#
loop_
_entity_poly.entity_id
_entity_poly.type
_entity_poly.pdbx_seq_one_letter_code
_entity_poly.pdbx_strand_id
1 'polypeptide(L)'
;PTILVIDGLDECDGHNVQRQILRLIRSTAEEPSLRLRILIASRPEPHIRETFEEASFMGFVDFINIEQSFEDVRTYFRVEFSRIHCEHANSMRKIPTPWPSPQIVDMLVKNSSGYFIYASTVIKFIDDEYSRPSTQL
;
A
#
# COMPACT_ATOMS: atom_id res chain seq x y z
N PRO A 1 -22.32 8.63 14.27
CA PRO A 1 -21.53 9.24 13.18
C PRO A 1 -21.40 8.25 12.03
N THR A 2 -21.80 8.64 10.83
CA THR A 2 -21.71 7.78 9.63
C THR A 2 -20.40 8.10 8.92
N ILE A 3 -19.61 7.07 8.59
CA ILE A 3 -18.36 7.23 7.86
C ILE A 3 -18.59 6.75 6.42
N LEU A 4 -18.31 7.62 5.44
CA LEU A 4 -18.23 7.27 4.04
C LEU A 4 -16.76 7.09 3.68
N VAL A 5 -16.39 5.91 3.21
CA VAL A 5 -15.04 5.62 2.72
C VAL A 5 -15.07 5.58 1.21
N ILE A 6 -14.19 6.35 0.59
CA ILE A 6 -13.98 6.38 -0.87
C ILE A 6 -12.56 5.89 -1.10
N ASP A 7 -12.44 4.71 -1.68
CA ASP A 7 -11.16 4.06 -1.96
C ASP A 7 -10.90 4.05 -3.48
N GLY A 8 -9.75 4.58 -3.90
CA GLY A 8 -9.35 4.69 -5.30
C GLY A 8 -10.05 5.82 -6.08
N LEU A 9 -10.16 7.03 -5.50
CA LEU A 9 -10.75 8.18 -6.22
C LEU A 9 -10.04 8.46 -7.57
N ASP A 10 -8.73 8.28 -7.61
CA ASP A 10 -7.89 8.44 -8.80
C ASP A 10 -8.21 7.46 -9.94
N GLU A 11 -8.89 6.35 -9.65
CA GLU A 11 -9.31 5.35 -10.64
C GLU A 11 -10.67 5.72 -11.30
N CYS A 12 -11.31 6.82 -10.89
CA CYS A 12 -12.52 7.30 -11.57
C CYS A 12 -12.21 7.88 -12.96
N ASP A 13 -13.00 7.52 -13.97
CA ASP A 13 -12.75 7.97 -15.34
C ASP A 13 -12.88 9.51 -15.51
N GLY A 14 -11.73 10.15 -15.74
CA GLY A 14 -11.63 11.55 -16.14
C GLY A 14 -11.31 12.51 -15.00
N HIS A 15 -10.28 13.34 -15.20
CA HIS A 15 -9.82 14.31 -14.18
C HIS A 15 -10.93 15.29 -13.75
N ASN A 16 -11.79 15.73 -14.67
CA ASN A 16 -12.89 16.62 -14.33
C ASN A 16 -13.94 15.96 -13.44
N VAL A 17 -14.22 14.67 -13.63
CA VAL A 17 -15.14 13.90 -12.79
C VAL A 17 -14.57 13.80 -11.39
N GLN A 18 -13.28 13.48 -11.24
CA GLN A 18 -12.61 13.42 -9.95
C GLN A 18 -12.68 14.75 -9.19
N ARG A 19 -12.43 15.89 -9.87
CA ARG A 19 -12.59 17.23 -9.27
C ARG A 19 -14.03 17.51 -8.85
N GLN A 20 -15.01 17.11 -9.67
CA GLN A 20 -16.43 17.29 -9.35
C GLN A 20 -16.84 16.46 -8.12
N ILE A 21 -16.35 15.23 -8.00
CA ILE A 21 -16.58 14.37 -6.84
C ILE A 21 -16.06 15.06 -5.57
N LEU A 22 -14.83 15.59 -5.59
CA LEU A 22 -14.25 16.30 -4.45
C LEU A 22 -15.09 17.52 -4.03
N ARG A 23 -15.51 18.35 -5.00
CA ARG A 23 -16.34 19.53 -4.71
C ARG A 23 -17.72 19.16 -4.15
N LEU A 24 -18.30 18.06 -4.63
CA LEU A 24 -19.56 17.53 -4.10
C LEU A 24 -19.39 17.00 -2.67
N ILE A 25 -18.28 16.30 -2.39
CA ILE A 25 -17.93 15.84 -1.04
C ILE A 25 -17.86 17.03 -0.09
N ARG A 26 -17.17 18.10 -0.49
CA ARG A 26 -17.06 19.33 0.30
C ARG A 26 -18.43 19.92 0.63
N SER A 27 -19.30 20.10 -0.37
CA SER A 27 -20.65 20.64 -0.10
C SER A 27 -21.50 19.71 0.77
N THR A 28 -21.33 18.39 0.62
CA THR A 28 -22.08 17.39 1.40
C THR A 28 -21.60 17.35 2.86
N ALA A 29 -20.30 17.55 3.09
CA ALA A 29 -19.72 17.51 4.41
C ALA A 29 -20.04 18.77 5.25
N GLU A 30 -20.45 19.87 4.60
CA GLU A 30 -20.99 21.07 5.26
C GLU A 30 -22.45 20.91 5.71
N GLU A 31 -23.18 19.91 5.20
CA GLU A 31 -24.60 19.71 5.49
C GLU A 31 -24.80 19.10 6.91
N PRO A 32 -25.27 19.89 7.90
CA PRO A 32 -25.27 19.46 9.30
C PRO A 32 -26.24 18.30 9.57
N SER A 33 -27.28 18.16 8.73
CA SER A 33 -28.29 17.10 8.87
C SER A 33 -27.72 15.71 8.58
N LEU A 34 -26.68 15.61 7.74
CA LEU A 34 -26.12 14.32 7.30
C LEU A 34 -25.16 13.69 8.33
N ARG A 35 -24.53 14.50 9.20
CA ARG A 35 -23.55 14.04 10.23
C ARG A 35 -22.52 13.04 9.67
N LEU A 36 -22.00 13.32 8.47
CA LEU A 36 -21.05 12.49 7.75
C LEU A 36 -19.61 12.82 8.14
N ARG A 37 -18.77 11.78 8.22
CA ARG A 37 -17.31 11.88 8.14
C ARG A 37 -16.87 11.16 6.89
N ILE A 38 -15.93 11.74 6.14
CA ILE A 38 -15.54 11.21 4.84
C ILE A 38 -14.05 10.92 4.89
N LEU A 39 -13.68 9.69 4.53
CA LEU A 39 -12.30 9.25 4.37
C LEU A 39 -12.07 8.97 2.89
N ILE A 40 -11.04 9.58 2.31
CA ILE A 40 -10.67 9.39 0.91
C ILE A 40 -9.27 8.77 0.88
N ALA A 41 -9.17 7.60 0.27
CA ALA A 41 -7.92 6.97 -0.10
C ALA A 41 -7.74 7.11 -1.62
N SER A 42 -6.63 7.70 -2.05
CA SER A 42 -6.37 8.03 -3.45
C SER A 42 -4.88 8.19 -3.68
N ARG A 43 -4.40 7.89 -4.90
CA ARG A 43 -3.09 8.39 -5.33
C ARG A 43 -3.09 9.91 -5.37
N PRO A 44 -1.95 10.54 -5.09
CA PRO A 44 -1.88 11.98 -4.97
C PRO A 44 -1.61 12.62 -6.35
N GLU A 45 -2.49 12.32 -7.31
CA GLU A 45 -2.44 12.83 -8.67
C GLU A 45 -2.50 14.37 -8.68
N PRO A 46 -1.81 15.06 -9.60
CA PRO A 46 -1.66 16.52 -9.55
C PRO A 46 -3.00 17.28 -9.43
N HIS A 47 -4.00 16.90 -10.22
CA HIS A 47 -5.31 17.57 -10.21
C HIS A 47 -6.12 17.30 -8.94
N ILE A 48 -5.90 16.17 -8.28
CA ILE A 48 -6.53 15.86 -6.99
C ILE A 48 -5.90 16.76 -5.92
N ARG A 49 -4.56 16.84 -5.87
CA ARG A 49 -3.83 17.73 -4.96
C ARG A 49 -4.24 19.19 -5.12
N GLU A 50 -4.20 19.69 -6.35
CA GLU A 50 -4.60 21.06 -6.68
C GLU A 50 -6.02 21.39 -6.21
N THR A 51 -6.96 20.43 -6.30
CA THR A 51 -8.34 20.65 -5.88
C THR A 51 -8.45 20.81 -4.36
N PHE A 52 -7.67 20.05 -3.58
CA PHE A 52 -7.67 20.21 -2.13
C PHE A 52 -6.90 21.46 -1.65
N GLU A 53 -6.08 22.07 -2.51
CA GLU A 53 -5.45 23.37 -2.24
C GLU A 53 -6.40 24.55 -2.47
N GLU A 54 -7.58 24.33 -3.05
CA GLU A 54 -8.62 25.36 -3.19
C GLU A 54 -9.04 25.88 -1.80
N ALA A 55 -9.34 27.18 -1.72
CA ALA A 55 -9.71 27.85 -0.46
C ALA A 55 -10.92 27.22 0.25
N SER A 56 -11.79 26.53 -0.49
CA SER A 56 -12.96 25.79 0.02
C SER A 56 -12.60 24.57 0.88
N PHE A 57 -11.38 24.06 0.80
CA PHE A 57 -10.90 22.89 1.54
C PHE A 57 -9.89 23.25 2.65
N MET A 58 -9.38 24.49 2.68
CA MET A 58 -8.43 24.94 3.70
C MET A 58 -9.02 24.83 5.11
N GLY A 59 -8.36 24.07 5.98
CA GLY A 59 -8.81 23.82 7.36
C GLY A 59 -9.99 22.84 7.49
N PHE A 60 -10.45 22.27 6.36
CA PHE A 60 -11.53 21.28 6.33
C PHE A 60 -11.03 19.84 6.19
N VAL A 61 -9.83 19.68 5.62
CA VAL A 61 -9.25 18.37 5.29
C VAL A 61 -7.96 18.15 6.08
N ASP A 62 -7.89 16.99 6.74
CA ASP A 62 -6.65 16.48 7.31
C ASP A 62 -6.01 15.50 6.32
N PHE A 63 -4.77 15.79 5.91
CA PHE A 63 -4.00 14.88 5.07
C PHE A 63 -3.20 13.89 5.91
N ILE A 64 -3.39 12.61 5.61
CA ILE A 64 -2.57 11.54 6.16
C ILE A 64 -1.65 11.06 5.05
N ASN A 65 -0.37 11.39 5.14
CA ASN A 65 0.63 10.83 4.25
C ASN A 65 0.99 9.43 4.75
N ILE A 66 0.72 8.41 3.94
CA ILE A 66 1.16 7.05 4.22
C ILE A 66 2.60 6.97 3.69
N GLU A 67 3.57 7.13 4.58
CA GLU A 67 4.98 7.00 4.21
C GLU A 67 5.28 5.61 3.63
N GLN A 68 6.21 5.55 2.68
CA GLN A 68 6.73 4.30 2.15
C GLN A 68 7.36 3.50 3.29
N SER A 69 6.75 2.37 3.64
CA SER A 69 7.20 1.61 4.80
C SER A 69 8.28 0.59 4.46
N PHE A 70 9.48 1.11 4.19
CA PHE A 70 10.65 0.26 3.93
C PHE A 70 10.94 -0.72 5.08
N GLU A 71 10.74 -0.28 6.33
CA GLU A 71 10.97 -1.13 7.50
C GLU A 71 9.85 -2.16 7.70
N ASP A 72 8.59 -1.84 7.41
CA ASP A 72 7.54 -2.85 7.47
C ASP A 72 7.69 -3.87 6.33
N VAL A 73 8.08 -3.43 5.13
CA VAL A 73 8.39 -4.35 4.02
C VAL A 73 9.57 -5.26 4.35
N ARG A 74 10.62 -4.72 4.98
CA ARG A 74 11.76 -5.51 5.47
C ARG A 74 11.31 -6.55 6.49
N THR A 75 10.48 -6.14 7.45
CA THR A 75 9.95 -7.01 8.49
C THR A 75 9.11 -8.12 7.87
N TYR A 76 8.24 -7.77 6.91
CA TYR A 76 7.44 -8.71 6.14
C TYR A 76 8.32 -9.74 5.42
N PHE A 77 9.34 -9.32 4.67
CA PHE A 77 10.25 -10.25 4.01
C PHE A 77 10.92 -11.19 5.01
N ARG A 78 11.43 -10.68 6.14
CA ARG A 78 12.08 -11.53 7.15
C ARG A 78 11.14 -12.58 7.73
N VAL A 79 9.90 -12.19 8.04
CA VAL A 79 8.88 -13.10 8.57
C VAL A 79 8.51 -14.16 7.52
N GLU A 80 8.22 -13.75 6.30
CA GLU A 80 7.81 -14.66 5.23
C GLU A 80 8.93 -15.61 4.79
N PHE A 81 10.17 -15.14 4.65
CA PHE A 81 11.28 -16.03 4.33
C PHE A 81 11.58 -17.02 5.45
N SER A 82 11.38 -16.62 6.71
CA SER A 82 11.47 -17.55 7.85
C SER A 82 10.35 -18.59 7.80
N ARG A 83 9.12 -18.19 7.45
CA ARG A 83 7.98 -19.10 7.24
C ARG A 83 8.29 -20.11 6.12
N ILE A 84 8.72 -19.64 4.95
CA ILE A 84 9.07 -20.49 3.80
C ILE A 84 10.16 -21.49 4.18
N HIS A 85 11.22 -21.05 4.86
CA HIS A 85 12.29 -21.96 5.28
C HIS A 85 11.77 -23.09 6.19
N CYS A 86 10.88 -22.76 7.12
CA CYS A 86 10.24 -23.72 8.03
C CYS A 86 9.28 -24.68 7.32
N GLU A 87 8.41 -24.18 6.44
CA GLU A 87 7.40 -25.00 5.76
C GLU A 87 8.04 -25.90 4.69
N HIS A 88 9.10 -25.43 4.03
CA HIS A 88 9.88 -26.19 3.05
C HIS A 88 11.06 -26.95 3.69
N ALA A 89 10.93 -27.38 4.96
CA ALA A 89 12.03 -27.96 5.73
C ALA A 89 12.77 -29.12 5.04
N ASN A 90 12.09 -29.93 4.22
CA ASN A 90 12.72 -31.03 3.50
C ASN A 90 13.65 -30.56 2.37
N SER A 91 13.23 -29.58 1.57
CA SER A 91 14.02 -29.03 0.46
C SER A 91 15.04 -28.00 0.94
N MET A 92 14.77 -27.33 2.07
CA MET A 92 15.59 -26.27 2.66
C MET A 92 16.52 -26.75 3.78
N ARG A 93 16.51 -28.05 4.15
CA ARG A 93 17.31 -28.60 5.27
C ARG A 93 18.81 -28.23 5.23
N LYS A 94 19.40 -28.13 4.04
CA LYS A 94 20.83 -27.82 3.85
C LYS A 94 21.11 -26.32 3.70
N ILE A 95 20.08 -25.49 3.70
CA ILE A 95 20.19 -24.05 3.51
C ILE A 95 20.31 -23.39 4.89
N PRO A 96 21.39 -22.65 5.17
CA PRO A 96 21.60 -22.03 6.46
C PRO A 96 20.62 -20.87 6.70
N THR A 97 20.26 -20.67 7.97
CA THR A 97 19.50 -19.50 8.43
C THR A 97 20.45 -18.37 8.89
N PRO A 98 20.11 -17.08 8.70
CA PRO A 98 18.91 -16.60 8.02
C PRO A 98 18.98 -16.87 6.52
N TRP A 99 17.82 -17.24 5.96
CA TRP A 99 17.63 -17.36 4.52
C TRP A 99 16.52 -16.39 4.10
N PRO A 100 16.71 -15.63 3.00
CA PRO A 100 17.96 -15.45 2.27
C PRO A 100 18.95 -14.59 3.06
N SER A 101 20.11 -14.31 2.46
CA SER A 101 21.09 -13.42 3.09
C SER A 101 20.50 -12.02 3.32
N PRO A 102 20.94 -11.30 4.37
CA PRO A 102 20.46 -9.94 4.62
C PRO A 102 20.61 -9.00 3.41
N GLN A 103 21.66 -9.19 2.60
CA GLN A 103 21.92 -8.39 1.40
C GLN A 103 20.84 -8.61 0.32
N ILE A 104 20.33 -9.84 0.17
CA ILE A 104 19.21 -10.13 -0.75
C ILE A 104 17.94 -9.46 -0.23
N VAL A 105 17.69 -9.52 1.09
CA VAL A 105 16.54 -8.82 1.68
C VAL A 105 16.65 -7.31 1.46
N ASP A 106 17.81 -6.70 1.67
CA ASP A 106 18.06 -5.28 1.41
C ASP A 106 17.76 -4.90 -0.05
N MET A 107 18.21 -5.72 -0.99
CA MET A 107 17.94 -5.53 -2.42
C MET A 107 16.44 -5.59 -2.72
N LEU A 108 15.73 -6.59 -2.18
CA LEU A 108 14.28 -6.74 -2.39
C LEU A 108 13.48 -5.59 -1.77
N VAL A 109 13.87 -5.14 -0.57
CA VAL A 109 13.28 -3.96 0.08
C VAL A 109 13.48 -2.73 -0.78
N LYS A 110 14.69 -2.51 -1.30
CA LYS A 110 14.97 -1.39 -2.21
C LYS A 110 14.12 -1.46 -3.48
N ASN A 111 14.05 -2.64 -4.11
CA ASN A 111 13.26 -2.85 -5.33
C ASN A 111 11.76 -2.65 -5.11
N SER A 112 11.26 -2.95 -3.90
CA SER A 112 9.86 -2.74 -3.56
C SER A 112 9.44 -1.27 -3.56
N SER A 113 10.40 -0.33 -3.43
CA SER A 113 10.10 1.09 -3.20
C SER A 113 9.11 1.33 -2.04
N GLY A 114 9.09 0.44 -1.04
CA GLY A 114 8.16 0.48 0.09
C GLY A 114 6.76 -0.09 -0.19
N TYR A 115 6.51 -0.64 -1.38
CA TYR A 115 5.21 -1.19 -1.76
C TYR A 115 5.06 -2.68 -1.40
N PHE A 116 4.06 -2.99 -0.59
CA PHE A 116 3.71 -4.37 -0.20
C PHE A 116 3.23 -5.25 -1.37
N ILE A 117 2.67 -4.66 -2.43
CA ILE A 117 2.25 -5.44 -3.61
C ILE A 117 3.45 -6.11 -4.28
N TYR A 118 4.60 -5.42 -4.35
CA TYR A 118 5.84 -6.02 -4.83
C TYR A 118 6.31 -7.13 -3.90
N ALA A 119 6.39 -6.85 -2.59
CA ALA A 119 6.90 -7.80 -1.61
C ALA A 119 6.07 -9.09 -1.56
N SER A 120 4.75 -8.97 -1.51
CA SER A 120 3.83 -10.11 -1.53
C SER A 120 3.89 -10.90 -2.83
N THR A 121 4.12 -10.25 -3.97
CA THR A 121 4.31 -10.94 -5.26
C THR A 121 5.60 -11.75 -5.27
N VAL A 122 6.71 -11.20 -4.78
CA VAL A 122 7.99 -11.91 -4.64
C VAL A 122 7.84 -13.12 -3.72
N ILE A 123 7.20 -12.96 -2.57
CA ILE A 123 6.96 -14.07 -1.63
C ILE A 123 6.12 -15.17 -2.29
N LYS A 124 5.01 -14.82 -2.95
CA LYS A 124 4.17 -15.81 -3.67
C LYS A 124 4.93 -16.56 -4.77
N PHE A 125 5.81 -15.87 -5.48
CA PHE A 125 6.63 -16.49 -6.51
C PHE A 125 7.62 -17.50 -5.90
N ILE A 126 8.29 -17.13 -4.82
CA ILE A 126 9.30 -17.96 -4.16
C ILE A 126 8.67 -19.15 -3.42
N ASP A 127 7.48 -18.96 -2.84
CA ASP A 127 6.68 -19.97 -2.14
C ASP A 127 5.80 -20.80 -3.10
N ASP A 128 6.27 -21.02 -4.33
CA ASP A 128 5.61 -21.88 -5.29
C ASP A 128 5.83 -23.37 -4.95
N GLU A 129 4.73 -24.12 -4.79
CA GLU A 129 4.74 -25.54 -4.40
C GLU A 129 5.49 -26.44 -5.41
N TYR A 130 5.57 -26.02 -6.67
CA TYR A 130 6.19 -26.77 -7.75
C TYR A 130 7.68 -26.46 -7.92
N SER A 131 8.21 -25.51 -7.13
CA SER A 131 9.56 -24.98 -7.28
C SER A 131 10.33 -25.07 -5.95
N ARG A 132 11.67 -24.99 -6.04
CA ARG A 132 12.50 -24.91 -4.83
C ARG A 132 12.74 -23.45 -4.47
N PRO A 133 12.37 -22.98 -3.26
CA PRO A 133 12.53 -21.58 -2.90
C PRO A 133 13.97 -21.07 -3.07
N SER A 134 14.97 -21.90 -2.75
CA SER A 134 16.39 -21.57 -2.86
C SER A 134 16.92 -21.34 -4.27
N THR A 135 16.18 -21.72 -5.32
CA THR A 135 16.58 -21.52 -6.73
C THR A 135 15.89 -20.32 -7.38
N GLN A 136 15.05 -19.60 -6.64
CA GLN A 136 14.23 -18.49 -7.14
C GLN A 136 14.74 -17.10 -6.74
N LEU A 137 15.89 -17.03 -6.04
CA LEU A 137 16.49 -15.82 -5.48
C LEU A 137 17.84 -15.49 -6.11
#